data_AF-A0A7Z0SC96-F1
#
_entry.id   AF-A0A7Z0SC96-F1
#
_cell.length_a   1.000
_cell.length_b   1.000
_cell.length_c   1.000
_cell.angle_alpha   90.00
_cell.angle_beta   90.00
_cell.angle_gamma   90.00
#
_symmetry.space_group_name_H-M   'P 1'
#
loop_
_entity.id
_entity.type
_entity.pdbx_description
1 polymer ?
#
loop_
_entity_poly.entity_id
_entity_poly.type
_entity_poly.pdbx_seq_one_letter_code
_entity_poly.pdbx_strand_id
1 'polypeptide(L)'
;MPDQTLLAFDYGTTKIGVAIGNTLTGRARPLDILYSVTRQQRFAAIAALFDEWRPDRVIVGLPLALDGQEQYASLRCRRFANQLHGRFGVDVVLVDERGSSMEAQELLGTHAADDAVAAMVILQRYLDAYASSPDAVKA
;
A
#
# COMPACT_ATOMS: atom_id res chain seq x y z
N MET A 1 17.15 1.03 -14.51
CA MET A 1 15.78 0.48 -14.44
C MET A 1 14.87 1.49 -15.12
N PRO A 2 13.85 1.07 -15.89
CA PRO A 2 12.80 2.00 -16.32
C PRO A 2 12.05 2.54 -15.11
N ASP A 3 11.46 3.73 -15.26
CA ASP A 3 10.62 4.33 -14.23
C ASP A 3 9.37 3.48 -14.00
N GLN A 4 9.02 3.26 -12.74
CA GLN A 4 7.88 2.43 -12.34
C GLN A 4 6.79 3.28 -11.71
N THR A 5 5.54 3.03 -12.10
CA THR A 5 4.34 3.51 -11.42
C THR A 5 3.91 2.49 -10.37
N LEU A 6 3.67 2.96 -9.15
CA LEU A 6 3.37 2.12 -8.00
C LEU A 6 2.03 2.53 -7.39
N LEU A 7 1.22 1.54 -7.03
CA LEU A 7 0.07 1.74 -6.15
C LEU A 7 0.34 1.12 -4.78
N ALA A 8 -0.10 1.77 -3.72
CA ALA A 8 -0.06 1.22 -2.38
C ALA A 8 -1.45 1.09 -1.77
N PHE A 9 -1.64 0.04 -1.00
CA PHE A 9 -2.87 -0.23 -0.26
C PHE A 9 -2.58 -0.39 1.24
N ASP A 10 -3.26 0.41 2.05
CA ASP A 10 -3.42 0.17 3.49
C ASP A 10 -4.72 -0.63 3.70
N TYR A 11 -4.57 -1.93 4.00
CA TYR A 11 -5.68 -2.86 4.00
C TYR A 11 -6.38 -2.93 5.37
N GLY A 12 -7.36 -2.05 5.56
CA GLY A 12 -8.28 -2.09 6.69
C GLY A 12 -9.43 -3.09 6.52
N THR A 13 -10.12 -3.39 7.64
CA THR A 13 -11.29 -4.29 7.63
C THR A 13 -12.53 -3.67 7.00
N THR A 14 -12.66 -2.34 7.09
CA THR A 14 -13.84 -1.57 6.66
C THR A 14 -13.58 -0.75 5.39
N LYS A 15 -12.37 -0.20 5.28
CA LYS A 15 -11.93 0.67 4.19
C LYS A 15 -10.49 0.33 3.82
N ILE A 16 -10.09 0.71 2.62
CA ILE A 16 -8.72 0.52 2.13
C ILE A 16 -8.21 1.86 1.65
N GLY A 17 -7.16 2.36 2.30
CA GLY A 17 -6.45 3.53 1.82
C GLY A 17 -5.67 3.22 0.56
N VAL A 18 -5.68 4.13 -0.41
CA VAL A 18 -4.94 3.98 -1.67
C VAL A 18 -4.01 5.18 -1.86
N ALA A 19 -2.78 4.89 -2.25
CA ALA A 19 -1.82 5.90 -2.66
C ALA A 19 -1.15 5.53 -3.98
N ILE A 20 -0.60 6.53 -4.65
CA ILE A 20 0.15 6.38 -5.89
C ILE A 20 1.49 7.09 -5.79
N GLY A 21 2.49 6.53 -6.45
CA GLY A 21 3.83 7.09 -6.51
C GLY A 21 4.59 6.55 -7.71
N ASN A 22 5.79 7.06 -7.92
CA ASN A 22 6.66 6.55 -8.97
C ASN A 22 8.13 6.67 -8.58
N THR A 23 8.97 5.85 -9.22
CA THR A 23 10.41 5.83 -8.96
C THR A 23 11.17 7.01 -9.60
N LEU A 24 10.58 7.70 -10.57
CA LEU A 24 11.21 8.85 -11.22
C LEU A 24 11.33 10.04 -10.26
N THR A 25 10.25 10.37 -9.57
CA THR A 25 10.22 11.46 -8.58
C THR A 25 10.57 10.98 -7.17
N GLY A 26 10.41 9.68 -6.90
CA GLY A 26 10.58 9.13 -5.55
C GLY A 26 9.54 9.62 -4.55
N ARG A 27 8.37 10.06 -5.03
CA ARG A 27 7.31 10.62 -4.19
C ARG A 27 6.02 9.82 -4.26
N ALA A 28 5.39 9.64 -3.11
CA ALA A 28 4.03 9.15 -2.98
C ALA A 28 3.04 10.29 -2.73
N ARG A 29 1.78 10.08 -3.10
CA ARG A 29 0.64 10.93 -2.72
C ARG A 29 -0.60 10.08 -2.44
N PRO A 30 -1.54 10.56 -1.60
CA PRO A 30 -2.82 9.90 -1.42
C PRO A 30 -3.57 9.91 -2.75
N LEU A 31 -4.32 8.83 -3.02
CA LEU A 31 -5.12 8.68 -4.25
C LEU A 31 -6.61 8.62 -3.93
N ASP A 32 -7.03 7.65 -3.11
CA ASP A 32 -8.44 7.39 -2.84
C ASP A 32 -8.62 6.56 -1.54
N ILE A 33 -9.86 6.41 -1.08
CA ILE A 33 -10.25 5.47 -0.04
C ILE A 33 -11.37 4.58 -0.58
N LEU A 34 -11.10 3.28 -0.67
CA LEU A 34 -12.10 2.31 -1.14
C LEU A 34 -12.98 1.86 0.02
N TYR A 35 -14.27 2.22 -0.06
CA TYR A 35 -15.33 1.70 0.81
C TYR A 35 -16.03 0.55 0.08
N SER A 36 -15.93 -0.67 0.59
CA SER A 36 -16.53 -1.85 -0.06
C SER A 36 -17.24 -2.74 0.95
N VAL A 37 -18.51 -3.06 0.64
CA VAL A 37 -19.36 -3.91 1.48
C VAL A 37 -19.06 -5.39 1.25
N THR A 38 -18.64 -5.75 0.04
CA THR A 38 -18.35 -7.13 -0.36
C THR A 38 -16.98 -7.29 -0.99
N ARG A 39 -16.46 -8.52 -0.96
CA ARG A 39 -15.20 -8.90 -1.63
C ARG A 39 -15.26 -8.59 -3.13
N GLN A 40 -16.39 -8.83 -3.79
CA GLN A 40 -16.52 -8.62 -5.23
C GLN A 40 -16.44 -7.13 -5.60
N GLN A 41 -17.17 -6.27 -4.88
CA GLN A 41 -17.12 -4.82 -5.09
C GLN A 41 -15.71 -4.26 -4.87
N ARG A 42 -15.02 -4.74 -3.82
CA ARG A 42 -13.63 -4.37 -3.56
C ARG A 42 -12.72 -4.64 -4.75
N PHE A 43 -12.72 -5.87 -5.25
CA PHE A 43 -11.84 -6.23 -6.37
C PHE A 43 -12.27 -5.59 -7.69
N ALA A 44 -13.54 -5.21 -7.85
CA ALA A 44 -13.98 -4.41 -9.00
C ALA A 44 -13.42 -2.98 -8.93
N ALA A 45 -13.45 -2.34 -7.76
CA ALA A 45 -12.86 -1.01 -7.58
C ALA A 45 -11.34 -1.02 -7.79
N ILE A 46 -10.65 -2.04 -7.27
CA ILE A 46 -9.20 -2.21 -7.49
C ILE A 46 -8.89 -2.45 -8.98
N ALA A 47 -9.72 -3.24 -9.68
CA ALA A 47 -9.56 -3.46 -11.11
C ALA A 47 -9.63 -2.13 -11.89
N ALA A 48 -10.60 -1.27 -11.56
CA ALA A 48 -10.71 0.05 -12.18
C ALA A 48 -9.45 0.90 -11.96
N LEU A 49 -8.88 0.89 -10.76
CA LEU A 49 -7.61 1.58 -10.48
C LEU A 49 -6.44 0.99 -11.27
N PHE A 50 -6.39 -0.33 -11.47
CA PHE A 50 -5.33 -0.97 -12.24
C PHE A 50 -5.47 -0.67 -13.74
N ASP A 51 -6.68 -0.63 -14.25
CA ASP A 51 -6.96 -0.27 -15.65
C ASP A 51 -6.57 1.19 -15.94
N GLU A 52 -6.85 2.09 -14.99
CA GLU A 52 -6.52 3.52 -15.07
C GLU A 52 -5.02 3.78 -14.94
N TRP A 53 -4.40 3.29 -13.86
CA TRP A 53 -3.03 3.67 -13.49
C TRP A 53 -1.95 2.72 -13.99
N ARG A 54 -2.32 1.49 -14.38
CA ARG A 54 -1.42 0.45 -14.90
C ARG A 54 -0.12 0.32 -14.07
N PRO A 55 -0.22 0.04 -12.76
CA PRO A 55 0.96 -0.03 -11.91
C PRO A 55 1.88 -1.17 -12.33
N ASP A 56 3.18 -0.92 -12.30
CA ASP A 56 4.21 -1.95 -12.49
C ASP A 56 4.31 -2.89 -11.29
N ARG A 57 4.03 -2.34 -10.09
CA ARG A 57 4.08 -3.06 -8.82
C ARG A 57 3.11 -2.45 -7.82
N VAL A 58 2.64 -3.31 -6.91
CA VAL A 58 1.72 -2.95 -5.84
C VAL A 58 2.40 -3.14 -4.50
N ILE A 59 2.21 -2.17 -3.61
CA ILE A 59 2.69 -2.20 -2.23
C ILE A 59 1.50 -2.43 -1.31
N VAL A 60 1.65 -3.31 -0.32
CA VAL A 60 0.61 -3.57 0.68
C VAL A 60 1.20 -3.42 2.08
N GLY A 61 0.53 -2.63 2.91
CA GLY A 61 0.87 -2.50 4.33
C GLY A 61 0.77 -3.84 5.06
N LEU A 62 1.79 -4.15 5.86
CA LEU A 62 1.84 -5.33 6.72
C LEU A 62 1.87 -4.88 8.19
N PRO A 63 0.74 -4.95 8.92
CA PRO A 63 0.71 -4.67 10.35
C PRO A 63 1.60 -5.68 11.04
N LEU A 64 2.61 -5.22 11.77
CA LEU A 64 3.42 -6.06 12.64
C LEU A 64 3.29 -5.59 14.09
N ALA A 65 3.43 -6.52 15.01
CA ALA A 65 3.58 -6.20 16.43
C ALA A 65 4.87 -5.38 16.67
N LEU A 66 4.98 -4.71 17.82
CA LEU A 66 6.16 -3.89 18.14
C LEU A 66 7.47 -4.70 18.09
N ASP A 67 7.42 -5.97 18.44
CA ASP A 67 8.54 -6.93 18.39
C ASP A 67 8.77 -7.55 16.99
N GLY A 68 8.01 -7.10 15.97
CA GLY A 68 8.08 -7.56 14.59
C GLY A 68 7.29 -8.84 14.29
N GLN A 69 6.58 -9.41 15.27
CA GLN A 69 5.81 -10.63 15.06
C GLN A 69 4.52 -10.37 14.26
N GLU A 70 4.11 -11.39 13.50
CA GLU A 70 2.83 -11.36 12.79
C GLU A 70 1.64 -11.55 13.72
N GLN A 71 0.56 -10.89 13.37
CA GLN A 71 -0.72 -10.94 14.05
C GLN A 71 -1.82 -11.34 13.05
N TYR A 72 -3.04 -11.51 13.57
CA TYR A 72 -4.20 -11.84 12.73
C TYR A 72 -4.43 -10.84 11.58
N ALA A 73 -4.15 -9.55 11.81
CA ALA A 73 -4.23 -8.52 10.77
C ALA A 73 -3.18 -8.77 9.67
N SER A 74 -1.94 -9.11 10.02
CA SER A 74 -0.85 -9.42 9.09
C SER A 74 -1.25 -10.56 8.14
N LEU A 75 -1.83 -11.63 8.69
CA LEU A 75 -2.32 -12.77 7.91
C LEU A 75 -3.40 -12.35 6.90
N ARG A 76 -4.26 -11.38 7.25
CA ARG A 76 -5.27 -10.84 6.34
C ARG A 76 -4.65 -10.00 5.22
N CYS A 77 -3.65 -9.17 5.53
CA CYS A 77 -2.90 -8.40 4.53
C CYS A 77 -2.14 -9.32 3.56
N ARG A 78 -1.47 -10.36 4.07
CA ARG A 78 -0.83 -11.39 3.22
C ARG A 78 -1.82 -12.09 2.30
N ARG A 79 -2.99 -12.48 2.83
CA ARG A 79 -4.05 -13.07 2.01
C ARG A 79 -4.54 -12.10 0.94
N PHE A 80 -4.69 -10.82 1.26
CA PHE A 80 -5.08 -9.80 0.32
C PHE A 80 -4.02 -9.61 -0.78
N ALA A 81 -2.75 -9.51 -0.43
CA ALA A 81 -1.62 -9.46 -1.38
C ALA A 81 -1.62 -10.67 -2.33
N ASN A 82 -1.79 -11.89 -1.81
CA ASN A 82 -1.88 -13.09 -2.63
C ASN A 82 -3.09 -13.08 -3.58
N GLN A 83 -4.21 -12.50 -3.14
CA GLN A 83 -5.40 -12.34 -3.99
C GLN A 83 -5.19 -11.31 -5.11
N LEU A 84 -4.46 -10.22 -4.83
CA LEU A 84 -4.09 -9.23 -5.85
C LEU A 84 -3.20 -9.88 -6.92
N HIS A 85 -2.14 -10.56 -6.48
CA HIS A 85 -1.24 -11.27 -7.39
C HIS A 85 -2.00 -12.32 -8.21
N GLY A 86 -2.75 -13.22 -7.55
CA GLY A 86 -3.46 -14.30 -8.23
C GLY A 86 -4.59 -13.85 -9.17
N ARG A 87 -5.19 -12.66 -8.94
CA ARG A 87 -6.30 -12.15 -9.76
C ARG A 87 -5.84 -11.26 -10.92
N PHE A 88 -4.78 -10.48 -10.71
CA PHE A 88 -4.35 -9.45 -11.66
C PHE A 88 -2.96 -9.69 -12.24
N GLY A 89 -2.21 -10.66 -11.73
CA GLY A 89 -0.83 -10.96 -12.18
C GLY A 89 0.20 -9.89 -11.81
N VAL A 90 -0.18 -8.91 -10.98
CA VAL A 90 0.71 -7.83 -10.54
C VAL A 90 1.73 -8.34 -9.53
N ASP A 91 2.92 -7.76 -9.57
CA ASP A 91 3.92 -7.95 -8.52
C ASP A 91 3.46 -7.23 -7.24
N VAL A 92 3.58 -7.89 -6.09
CA VAL A 92 3.10 -7.37 -4.81
C VAL A 92 4.18 -7.47 -3.75
N VAL A 93 4.55 -6.33 -3.17
CA VAL A 93 5.52 -6.24 -2.07
C VAL A 93 4.80 -5.86 -0.78
N LEU A 94 5.17 -6.55 0.31
CA LEU A 94 4.68 -6.25 1.65
C LEU A 94 5.66 -5.34 2.37
N VAL A 95 5.15 -4.26 2.96
CA VAL A 95 5.95 -3.26 3.67
C VAL A 95 5.45 -3.12 5.09
N ASP A 96 6.37 -3.13 6.04
CA ASP A 96 6.08 -2.91 7.45
C ASP A 96 5.42 -1.53 7.67
N GLU A 97 4.19 -1.55 8.20
CA GLU A 97 3.39 -0.34 8.42
C GLU A 97 3.48 0.21 9.85
N ARG A 98 4.34 -0.33 10.71
CA ARG A 98 4.47 0.16 12.10
C ARG A 98 4.72 1.66 12.14
N GLY A 99 3.93 2.39 12.94
CA GLY A 99 4.02 3.85 13.09
C GLY A 99 3.43 4.67 11.94
N SER A 100 2.93 4.05 10.86
CA SER A 100 2.36 4.78 9.71
C SER A 100 1.18 5.67 10.12
N SER A 101 0.33 5.20 11.05
CA SER A 101 -0.80 5.98 11.55
C SER A 101 -0.38 7.20 12.36
N MET A 102 0.71 7.10 13.13
CA MET A 102 1.25 8.25 13.89
C MET A 102 1.85 9.28 12.94
N GLU A 103 2.64 8.84 11.96
CA GLU A 103 3.21 9.70 10.92
C GLU A 103 2.11 10.39 10.10
N ALA A 104 1.03 9.68 9.76
CA ALA A 104 -0.12 10.25 9.08
C ALA A 104 -0.81 11.35 9.91
N GLN A 105 -0.98 11.13 11.21
CA GLN A 105 -1.57 12.13 12.12
C GLN A 105 -0.69 13.38 12.24
N GLU A 106 0.63 13.20 12.34
CA GLU A 106 1.60 14.31 12.37
C GLU A 106 1.53 15.14 11.08
N LEU A 107 1.46 14.49 9.93
CA LEU A 107 1.36 15.15 8.62
C LEU A 107 0.06 15.94 8.44
N LEU A 108 -1.06 15.41 8.94
CA LEU A 108 -2.37 16.05 8.81
C LEU A 108 -2.61 17.15 9.85
N GLY A 109 -1.86 17.17 10.94
CA GLY A 109 -2.14 18.05 12.08
C GLY A 109 -3.49 17.78 12.74
N THR A 110 -4.07 16.60 12.52
CA THR A 110 -5.34 16.16 13.10
C THR A 110 -5.21 14.73 13.62
N HIS A 111 -6.02 14.38 14.61
CA HIS A 111 -6.13 13.00 15.10
C HIS A 111 -7.01 12.09 14.20
N ALA A 112 -7.48 12.59 13.06
CA ALA A 112 -8.31 11.81 12.15
C ALA A 112 -7.44 10.80 11.39
N ALA A 113 -7.84 9.52 11.42
CA ALA A 113 -7.22 8.49 10.61
C ALA A 113 -7.66 8.66 9.14
N ASP A 114 -6.76 9.16 8.31
CA ASP A 114 -6.90 9.14 6.85
C ASP A 114 -6.06 7.99 6.28
N ASP A 115 -6.73 6.89 5.94
CA ASP A 115 -6.07 5.68 5.43
C ASP A 115 -5.37 5.94 4.09
N ALA A 116 -5.82 6.92 3.30
CA ALA A 116 -5.11 7.27 2.07
C ALA A 116 -3.75 7.92 2.39
N VAL A 117 -3.65 8.67 3.49
CA VAL A 117 -2.37 9.19 4.01
C VAL A 117 -1.53 8.06 4.60
N ALA A 118 -2.11 7.10 5.31
CA ALA A 118 -1.38 5.94 5.78
C ALA A 118 -0.80 5.10 4.62
N ALA A 119 -1.59 4.86 3.57
CA ALA A 119 -1.13 4.22 2.34
C ALA A 119 0.00 5.02 1.65
N MET A 120 -0.09 6.35 1.66
CA MET A 120 0.96 7.23 1.15
C MET A 120 2.25 7.07 1.95
N VAL A 121 2.17 7.05 3.28
CA VAL A 121 3.33 6.85 4.17
C VAL A 121 4.00 5.50 3.90
N ILE A 122 3.21 4.43 3.77
CA ILE A 122 3.70 3.09 3.42
C ILE A 122 4.46 3.13 2.08
N LEU A 123 3.88 3.79 1.06
CA LEU A 123 4.51 3.90 -0.25
C LEU A 123 5.78 4.76 -0.23
N GLN A 124 5.78 5.86 0.53
CA GLN A 124 6.93 6.73 0.65
C GLN A 124 8.11 5.98 1.28
N ARG A 125 7.87 5.21 2.36
CA ARG A 125 8.91 4.37 2.98
C ARG A 125 9.51 3.37 1.99
N TYR A 126 8.68 2.75 1.15
CA TYR A 126 9.16 1.87 0.09
C TYR A 126 10.05 2.63 -0.92
N LEU A 127 9.63 3.81 -1.37
CA LEU A 127 10.37 4.63 -2.33
C LEU A 127 11.71 5.13 -1.75
N ASP A 128 11.75 5.51 -0.48
CA ASP A 128 12.96 5.94 0.22
C ASP A 128 13.98 4.80 0.35
N ALA A 129 13.49 3.59 0.67
CA ALA A 129 14.32 2.38 0.69
C ALA A 129 14.81 2.00 -0.72
N TYR A 130 13.94 2.13 -1.73
CA TYR A 130 14.27 1.87 -3.13
C TYR A 130 15.38 2.80 -3.64
N ALA A 131 15.33 4.09 -3.30
CA ALA A 131 16.37 5.06 -3.66
C ALA A 131 17.72 4.73 -3.00
N SER A 132 17.70 4.16 -1.79
CA SER A 132 18.90 3.81 -1.02
C SER A 132 19.53 2.49 -1.51
N SER A 133 18.75 1.55 -2.06
CA SER A 133 19.24 0.26 -2.57
C SER A 133 18.27 -0.37 -3.59
N PRO A 134 18.33 0.03 -4.88
CA PRO A 134 17.38 -0.41 -5.91
C PRO A 134 17.36 -1.93 -6.15
N ASP A 135 18.46 -2.63 -5.86
CA ASP A 135 18.59 -4.07 -6.07
C ASP A 135 18.08 -4.92 -4.88
N ALA A 136 17.97 -4.35 -3.69
CA ALA A 136 17.56 -5.07 -2.47
C ALA A 136 16.04 -5.30 -2.38
N VAL A 137 15.25 -4.49 -3.09
CA VAL A 137 13.78 -4.48 -3.03
C VAL A 137 13.16 -5.39 -4.12
N LYS A 138 13.97 -6.27 -4.72
CA LYS A 138 13.55 -7.23 -5.74
C LYS A 138 13.14 -8.60 -5.18
N ALA A 139 13.38 -8.85 -3.89
CA ALA A 139 13.23 -10.15 -3.25
C ALA A 139 11.83 -10.37 -2.64
#